data_AF-A0A1C6CA11-F1
#
_entry.id   AF-A0A1C6CA11-F1
#
_cell.length_a   1.000
_cell.length_b   1.000
_cell.length_c   1.000
_cell.angle_alpha   90.00
_cell.angle_beta   90.00
_cell.angle_gamma   90.00
#
_symmetry.space_group_name_H-M   'P 1'
#
loop_
_entity.id
_entity.type
_entity.pdbx_description
1 polymer ?
#
loop_
_entity_poly.entity_id
_entity_poly.type
_entity_poly.pdbx_seq_one_letter_code
_entity_poly.pdbx_strand_id
1 'polypeptide(L)'
;MIQYHMISAKRMGWDQMYDYYPFPTNKYTKESALAMFRPVTKETMKDNGQWYEYTAYEIEGETYYNIIYNGIFDESNLLSRGFTIDELNNI
;
A
#
# COMPACT_ATOMS: atom_id res chain seq x y z
N MET A 1 10.01 -16.54 -13.75
CA MET A 1 8.87 -15.61 -13.63
C MET A 1 8.95 -15.01 -12.24
N ILE A 2 9.02 -13.69 -12.14
CA ILE A 2 9.10 -13.02 -10.84
C ILE A 2 7.69 -12.99 -10.23
N GLN A 3 7.61 -13.17 -8.92
CA GLN A 3 6.37 -13.04 -8.16
C GLN A 3 6.45 -11.80 -7.27
N TYR A 4 5.29 -11.26 -6.90
CA TYR A 4 5.19 -10.00 -6.17
C TYR A 4 4.22 -10.12 -5.01
N HIS A 5 4.65 -9.65 -3.84
CA HIS A 5 3.78 -9.32 -2.71
C HIS A 5 2.97 -8.07 -3.08
N MET A 6 1.65 -8.24 -3.24
CA MET A 6 0.77 -7.14 -3.62
C MET A 6 0.14 -6.49 -2.39
N ILE A 7 0.35 -5.19 -2.23
CA ILE A 7 -0.27 -4.38 -1.18
C ILE A 7 -1.15 -3.32 -1.83
N SER A 8 -2.38 -3.17 -1.36
CA SER A 8 -3.24 -2.04 -1.73
C SER A 8 -3.33 -1.07 -0.57
N ALA A 9 -3.04 0.20 -0.82
CA ALA A 9 -3.04 1.26 0.15
C ALA A 9 -4.25 2.18 -0.11
N LYS A 10 -5.16 2.28 0.85
CA LYS A 10 -6.37 3.08 0.73
C LYS A 10 -6.04 4.55 0.99
N ARG A 11 -6.35 5.42 0.03
CA ARG A 11 -6.16 6.88 0.16
C ARG A 11 -7.03 7.44 1.28
N MET A 12 -6.62 8.59 1.81
CA MET A 12 -7.43 9.37 2.74
C MET A 12 -8.70 9.86 2.06
N GLY A 13 -9.75 10.05 2.86
CA GLY A 13 -11.06 10.50 2.40
C GLY A 13 -12.12 9.40 2.36
N TRP A 14 -13.29 9.77 1.84
CA TRP A 14 -14.47 8.90 1.81
C TRP A 14 -14.51 7.98 0.60
N ASP A 15 -13.81 8.36 -0.47
CA ASP A 15 -13.76 7.59 -1.69
C ASP A 15 -12.97 6.28 -1.51
N GLN A 16 -13.39 5.24 -2.22
CA GLN A 16 -12.71 3.95 -2.22
C GLN A 16 -11.59 3.92 -3.26
N MET A 17 -10.65 4.86 -3.14
CA MET A 17 -9.48 4.94 -4.01
C MET A 17 -8.28 4.23 -3.37
N TYR A 18 -7.58 3.45 -4.19
CA TYR A 18 -6.44 2.64 -3.76
C TYR A 18 -5.26 2.86 -4.70
N ASP A 19 -4.08 2.96 -4.11
CA ASP A 19 -2.82 2.79 -4.81
C ASP A 19 -2.30 1.37 -4.56
N TYR A 20 -1.60 0.82 -5.55
CA TYR A 20 -1.18 -0.57 -5.56
C TYR A 20 0.32 -0.68 -5.66
N TYR A 21 0.90 -1.43 -4.73
CA TYR A 21 2.34 -1.57 -4.54
C TYR A 21 2.74 -3.04 -4.67
N PRO A 22 3.30 -3.45 -5.82
CA PRO A 22 3.87 -4.78 -6.01
C PRO A 22 5.34 -4.82 -5.54
N PHE A 23 5.64 -5.59 -4.49
CA PHE A 23 7.02 -5.80 -4.01
C PHE A 23 7.56 -7.16 -4.45
N PRO A 24 8.70 -7.24 -5.15
CA PRO A 24 9.19 -8.51 -5.69
C PRO A 24 9.63 -9.49 -4.57
N THR A 25 9.14 -10.73 -4.63
CA THR A 25 9.33 -11.77 -3.59
C THR A 25 10.76 -12.26 -3.42
N ASN A 26 11.61 -12.04 -4.43
CA ASN A 26 13.04 -12.35 -4.37
C ASN A 26 13.86 -11.28 -3.64
N LYS A 27 13.30 -10.08 -3.40
CA LYS A 27 13.93 -9.00 -2.62
C LYS A 27 13.24 -8.80 -1.26
N TYR A 28 11.93 -9.02 -1.18
CA TYR A 28 11.13 -8.76 0.01
C TYR A 28 10.42 -10.03 0.49
N THR A 29 10.35 -10.21 1.81
CA THR A 29 9.36 -11.09 2.42
C THR A 29 8.04 -10.34 2.56
N LYS A 30 6.94 -11.05 2.89
CA LYS A 30 5.66 -10.41 3.21
C LYS A 30 5.83 -9.36 4.32
N GLU A 31 6.57 -9.72 5.37
CA GLU A 31 6.79 -8.87 6.54
C GLU A 31 7.61 -7.64 6.19
N SER A 32 8.67 -7.79 5.38
CA SER A 32 9.49 -6.64 4.97
C SER A 32 8.76 -5.72 4.00
N ALA A 33 7.93 -6.26 3.09
CA ALA A 33 7.07 -5.45 2.22
C ALA A 33 6.06 -4.63 3.03
N LEU A 34 5.40 -5.24 4.02
CA LEU A 34 4.49 -4.52 4.92
C LEU A 34 5.23 -3.47 5.77
N ALA A 35 6.44 -3.76 6.21
CA ALA A 35 7.26 -2.84 7.02
C ALA A 35 7.70 -1.56 6.26
N MET A 36 7.59 -1.54 4.92
CA MET A 36 7.79 -0.32 4.14
C MET A 36 6.77 0.76 4.47
N PHE A 37 5.58 0.37 4.93
CA PHE A 37 4.51 1.26 5.35
C PHE A 37 4.62 1.53 6.86
N ARG A 38 5.15 2.69 7.20
CA ARG A 38 5.39 3.08 8.60
C ARG A 38 4.10 3.51 9.25
N PRO A 39 3.64 2.87 10.34
CA PRO A 39 2.47 3.33 11.06
C PRO A 39 2.78 4.66 11.75
N VAL A 40 1.87 5.61 11.62
CA VAL A 40 1.95 6.93 12.25
C VAL A 40 0.62 7.27 12.92
N THR A 41 0.67 7.91 14.08
CA THR A 41 -0.53 8.46 14.72
C THR A 41 -0.87 9.81 14.09
N LYS A 42 -2.13 9.97 13.67
CA LYS A 42 -2.68 11.21 13.14
C LYS A 42 -3.97 11.53 13.90
N GLU A 43 -4.41 12.78 13.82
CA GLU A 43 -5.63 13.23 14.48
C GLU A 43 -6.66 13.69 13.43
N THR A 44 -7.93 13.47 13.72
CA THR A 44 -9.04 14.05 12.95
C THR A 44 -10.10 14.58 13.90
N MET A 45 -10.69 15.71 13.55
CA MET A 45 -11.85 16.25 14.25
C MET A 45 -13.12 15.58 13.71
N LYS A 46 -13.99 15.08 14.58
CA LYS A 46 -15.32 14.60 14.18
C LYS A 46 -16.36 15.72 14.34
N ASP A 47 -17.53 15.50 13.78
CA ASP A 47 -18.66 16.45 13.79
C ASP A 47 -19.10 16.86 15.21
N ASN A 48 -18.80 16.05 16.22
CA ASN A 48 -19.05 16.36 17.63
C ASN A 48 -18.00 17.31 18.26
N GLY A 49 -17.06 17.84 17.46
CA GLY A 49 -16.01 18.76 17.90
C GLY A 49 -14.89 18.10 18.71
N GLN A 50 -14.87 16.77 18.84
CA GLN A 50 -13.80 16.03 19.54
C GLN A 50 -12.73 15.57 18.53
N TRP A 51 -11.47 15.68 18.95
CA TRP A 51 -10.33 15.10 18.25
C TRP A 51 -10.22 13.61 18.55
N TYR A 52 -9.96 12.83 17.51
CA TYR A 52 -9.71 11.40 17.62
C TYR A 52 -8.40 11.07 16.93
N GLU A 53 -7.56 10.34 17.65
CA GLU A 53 -6.38 9.72 17.07
C GLU A 53 -6.77 8.51 16.21
N TYR A 54 -6.04 8.32 15.13
CA TYR A 54 -6.11 7.13 14.30
C TYR A 54 -4.71 6.79 13.76
N THR A 55 -4.51 5.51 13.46
CA THR A 55 -3.28 5.05 12.79
C THR A 55 -3.42 5.24 11.29
N ALA A 56 -2.49 5.96 10.70
CA ALA A 56 -2.26 6.02 9.26
C ALA A 56 -0.96 5.30 8.91
N TYR A 57 -0.69 5.12 7.61
CA TYR A 57 0.49 4.43 7.11
C TYR A 57 1.21 5.30 6.09
N GLU A 58 2.51 5.55 6.30
CA GLU A 58 3.33 6.38 5.43
C GLU A 58 4.38 5.57 4.65
N ILE A 59 4.53 5.87 3.36
CA ILE A 59 5.56 5.31 2.48
C ILE A 59 5.98 6.39 1.47
N GLU A 60 7.28 6.62 1.31
CA GLU A 60 7.84 7.54 0.31
C GLU A 60 7.21 8.96 0.28
N GLY A 61 6.72 9.44 1.42
CA GLY A 61 6.08 10.75 1.55
C GLY A 61 4.55 10.73 1.35
N GLU A 62 3.98 9.62 0.91
CA GLU A 62 2.54 9.40 0.79
C GLU A 62 1.94 8.90 2.11
N THR A 63 0.69 9.28 2.41
CA THR A 63 -0.03 8.88 3.63
C THR A 63 -1.36 8.19 3.29
N TYR A 64 -1.55 6.99 3.85
CA TYR A 64 -2.72 6.14 3.61
C TYR A 64 -3.52 5.88 4.88
N TYR A 65 -4.84 5.74 4.71
CA TYR A 65 -5.74 5.41 5.80
C TYR A 65 -5.58 3.96 6.26
N ASN A 66 -5.37 3.04 5.32
CA ASN A 66 -5.22 1.61 5.60
C ASN A 66 -4.38 0.94 4.53
N ILE A 67 -3.73 -0.17 4.89
CA ILE A 67 -3.00 -1.04 3.95
C ILE A 67 -3.57 -2.46 4.02
N ILE A 68 -3.65 -3.13 2.88
CA ILE A 68 -4.19 -4.48 2.77
C ILE A 68 -3.20 -5.33 1.98
N TYR A 69 -2.78 -6.45 2.58
CA TYR A 69 -1.99 -7.45 1.88
C TYR A 69 -2.91 -8.36 1.05
N ASN A 70 -2.74 -8.34 -0.26
CA ASN A 70 -3.59 -9.05 -1.22
C ASN A 70 -3.06 -10.44 -1.63
N GLY A 71 -1.86 -10.81 -1.17
CA GLY A 71 -1.23 -12.08 -1.52
C GLY A 71 -0.10 -11.94 -2.55
N ILE A 72 0.25 -13.07 -3.17
CA ILE A 72 1.30 -13.16 -4.17
C ILE A 72 0.67 -13.17 -5.55
N PHE A 73 1.24 -12.37 -6.46
CA PHE A 73 0.83 -12.29 -7.86
C PHE A 73 2.02 -12.54 -8.78
N ASP A 74 1.78 -13.25 -9.87
CA ASP A 74 2.80 -13.43 -10.91
C ASP A 74 2.90 -12.17 -11.79
N GLU A 75 4.08 -11.94 -12.38
CA GLU A 75 4.33 -10.82 -13.30
C GLU A 75 3.25 -10.69 -14.38
N SER A 76 2.87 -11.79 -15.03
CA SER A 76 1.83 -11.79 -16.08
C SER A 76 0.47 -11.32 -15.57
N ASN A 77 0.13 -11.62 -14.31
CA ASN A 77 -1.09 -11.13 -13.69
C ASN A 77 -1.05 -9.61 -13.52
N LEU A 78 0.09 -9.06 -13.08
CA LEU A 78 0.26 -7.62 -12.91
C LEU A 78 0.25 -6.88 -14.26
N LEU A 79 0.90 -7.43 -15.28
CA LEU A 79 0.86 -6.87 -16.63
C LEU A 79 -0.58 -6.81 -17.18
N SER A 80 -1.37 -7.87 -16.98
CA SER A 80 -2.79 -7.87 -17.39
C SER A 80 -3.67 -6.85 -16.64
N ARG A 81 -3.19 -6.38 -15.47
CA ARG A 81 -3.85 -5.36 -14.65
C ARG A 81 -3.39 -3.93 -14.98
N GLY A 82 -2.50 -3.78 -15.95
CA GLY A 82 -2.05 -2.48 -16.45
C GLY A 82 -0.71 -2.00 -15.91
N PHE A 83 -0.01 -2.81 -15.12
CA PHE A 83 1.38 -2.51 -14.77
C PHE A 83 2.29 -2.69 -15.99
N THR A 84 3.33 -1.87 -16.07
CA THR A 84 4.40 -1.99 -17.06
C THR A 84 5.59 -2.75 -16.45
N ILE A 85 6.41 -3.37 -17.32
CA ILE A 85 7.64 -4.03 -16.88
C ILE A 85 8.60 -3.03 -16.20
N ASP A 86 8.64 -1.78 -16.68
CA ASP A 86 9.51 -0.75 -16.11
C ASP A 86 9.08 -0.38 -14.69
N GLU A 87 7.78 -0.24 -14.41
CA GLU A 87 7.27 -0.03 -13.05
C GLU A 87 7.66 -1.19 -12.13
N LEU A 88 7.52 -2.44 -12.60
CA LEU A 88 7.84 -3.62 -11.81
C LEU A 88 9.35 -3.80 -11.54
N ASN A 89 10.22 -3.28 -12.42
CA ASN A 89 11.67 -3.35 -12.28
C ASN A 89 12.28 -2.24 -11.43
N ASN A 90 11.61 -1.10 -11.33
CA ASN A 90 12.07 0.07 -10.58
C ASN A 90 11.61 0.07 -9.10
N ILE A 91 10.97 -1.01 -8.65
CA ILE A 91 10.60 -1.26 -7.25
C ILE A 91 11.66 -2.13 -6.53
#